data_AF-A0A945ZIW3-F1
#
_entry.id   AF-A0A945ZIW3-F1
#
_cell.length_a   1.000
_cell.length_b   1.000
_cell.length_c   1.000
_cell.angle_alpha   90.00
_cell.angle_beta   90.00
_cell.angle_gamma   90.00
#
_symmetry.space_group_name_H-M   'P 1'
#
loop_
_entity.id
_entity.type
_entity.pdbx_description
1 polymer ?
#
loop_
_entity_poly.entity_id
_entity_poly.type
_entity_poly.pdbx_seq_one_letter_code
_entity_poly.pdbx_strand_id
1 'polypeptide(L)'
;MKQLLLNLKYGRKNIIFKQFFCPLCKVERKLEYRSKLSAKHYFQIILIYMFISLFTFSSMGAYSIVFLFLTWSIFDFVNRSLFKNNIPCPHCGFDASWYRKDLKTTRTLVEKFWEDKVPSNK
;
A
#
# COMPACT_ATOMS: atom_id res chain seq x y z
N MET A 1 24.81 -17.57 12.19
CA MET A 1 24.40 -18.45 11.05
C MET A 1 22.98 -19.03 11.15
N LYS A 2 22.37 -19.26 12.34
CA LYS A 2 21.01 -19.82 12.45
C LYS A 2 19.85 -18.87 12.03
N GLN A 3 20.04 -17.54 12.07
CA GLN A 3 19.00 -16.59 11.64
C GLN A 3 18.83 -16.48 10.10
N LEU A 4 19.84 -16.87 9.32
CA LEU A 4 19.77 -16.83 7.86
C LEU A 4 18.95 -17.99 7.26
N LEU A 5 18.86 -19.12 7.96
CA LEU A 5 18.16 -20.31 7.47
C LEU A 5 16.66 -20.36 7.78
N LEU A 6 16.17 -19.58 8.76
CA LEU A 6 14.73 -19.50 9.04
C LEU A 6 13.93 -18.69 8.00
N ASN A 7 14.61 -17.86 7.20
CA ASN A 7 13.98 -17.08 6.13
C ASN A 7 13.76 -17.87 4.82
N LEU A 8 14.29 -19.09 4.69
CA LEU A 8 14.18 -19.88 3.45
C LEU A 8 13.03 -20.88 3.44
N LYS A 9 12.29 -21.07 4.54
CA LYS A 9 11.29 -22.15 4.68
C LYS A 9 9.83 -21.74 4.38
N TYR A 10 9.56 -20.49 4.02
CA TYR A 10 8.22 -20.05 3.59
C TYR A 10 8.30 -19.44 2.18
N GLY A 11 7.73 -20.14 1.21
CA GLY A 11 7.79 -19.84 -0.23
C GLY A 11 7.31 -18.42 -0.59
N ARG A 12 8.23 -17.47 -0.60
CA ARG A 12 8.03 -16.07 -1.00
C ARG A 12 8.31 -15.91 -2.51
N LYS A 13 7.53 -16.59 -3.35
CA LYS A 13 7.88 -16.84 -4.77
C LYS A 13 7.67 -15.68 -5.77
N ASN A 14 7.36 -14.45 -5.36
CA ASN A 14 7.17 -13.31 -6.30
C ASN A 14 7.31 -11.94 -5.59
N ILE A 15 8.46 -11.62 -4.99
CA ILE A 15 8.78 -10.23 -4.60
C ILE A 15 9.79 -9.71 -5.61
N ILE A 16 9.42 -8.67 -6.35
CA ILE A 16 10.33 -7.98 -7.26
C ILE A 16 10.92 -6.82 -6.48
N PHE A 17 12.20 -6.95 -6.10
CA PHE A 17 12.95 -5.85 -5.50
C PHE A 17 13.44 -4.94 -6.62
N LYS A 18 12.89 -3.72 -6.71
CA LYS A 18 13.50 -2.67 -7.52
C LYS A 18 14.35 -1.81 -6.59
N GLN A 19 15.66 -1.86 -6.81
CA GLN A 19 16.57 -0.91 -6.19
C GLN A 19 16.31 0.45 -6.83
N PHE A 20 15.78 1.38 -6.04
CA PHE A 20 15.48 2.73 -6.47
C PHE A 20 16.44 3.69 -5.76
N PHE A 21 17.09 4.54 -6.55
CA PHE A 21 17.95 5.58 -6.03
C PHE A 21 17.17 6.88 -5.97
N CYS A 22 17.04 7.49 -4.79
CA CYS A 22 16.37 8.78 -4.68
C CYS A 22 17.25 9.89 -5.28
N PRO A 23 16.77 10.65 -6.29
CA PRO A 23 17.59 11.68 -6.94
C PRO A 23 17.91 12.86 -6.02
N LEU A 24 17.09 13.13 -4.99
CA LEU A 24 17.34 14.20 -4.02
C LEU A 24 18.37 13.78 -2.95
N CYS A 25 18.06 12.73 -2.19
CA CYS A 25 18.88 12.37 -1.02
C CYS A 25 20.00 11.37 -1.34
N LYS A 26 20.04 10.82 -2.57
CA LYS A 26 21.05 9.84 -3.00
C LYS A 26 21.11 8.57 -2.12
N VAL A 27 20.02 8.27 -1.42
CA VAL A 27 19.90 7.07 -0.58
C VAL A 27 19.24 5.95 -1.39
N GLU A 28 19.85 4.77 -1.33
CA GLU A 28 19.30 3.55 -1.93
C GLU A 28 18.06 3.06 -1.18
N ARG A 29 17.05 2.65 -1.94
CA ARG A 29 15.78 2.17 -1.42
C ARG A 29 15.39 0.87 -2.08
N LYS A 30 14.90 -0.07 -1.27
CA LYS A 30 14.27 -1.29 -1.75
C LYS A 30 12.76 -1.06 -1.66
N LEU A 31 12.12 -0.80 -2.79
CA LEU A 31 10.67 -0.81 -2.86
C LEU A 31 10.21 -2.26 -2.96
N GLU A 32 9.61 -2.77 -1.89
CA GLU A 32 8.96 -4.07 -1.91
C GLU A 32 7.62 -3.94 -2.60
N TYR A 33 7.56 -4.26 -3.89
CA TYR A 33 6.29 -4.36 -4.60
C TYR A 33 5.76 -5.78 -4.49
N ARG A 34 4.63 -5.94 -3.79
CA ARG A 34 3.87 -7.18 -3.79
C ARG A 34 2.59 -6.99 -4.61
N SER A 35 2.61 -7.44 -5.86
CA SER A 35 1.46 -7.31 -6.78
C SER A 35 0.32 -8.27 -6.48
N LYS A 36 0.56 -9.34 -5.71
CA LYS A 36 -0.41 -10.40 -5.46
C LYS A 36 -1.00 -10.30 -4.05
N LEU A 37 -2.33 -10.29 -3.96
CA LEU A 37 -3.04 -10.46 -2.70
C LEU A 37 -2.60 -11.77 -2.04
N SER A 38 -2.19 -11.68 -0.77
CA SER A 38 -1.95 -12.88 0.04
C SER A 38 -3.24 -13.66 0.27
N ALA A 39 -3.16 -14.98 0.41
CA ALA A 39 -4.29 -15.85 0.77
C ALA A 39 -5.07 -15.36 2.02
N LYS A 40 -4.37 -14.73 2.98
CA LYS A 40 -5.00 -14.13 4.18
C LYS A 40 -6.01 -13.03 3.82
N HIS A 41 -5.71 -12.22 2.81
CA HIS A 41 -6.59 -11.15 2.36
C HIS A 41 -7.85 -11.71 1.70
N TYR A 42 -7.71 -12.75 0.87
CA TYR A 42 -8.88 -13.43 0.30
C TYR A 42 -9.81 -13.99 1.37
N PHE A 43 -9.24 -14.60 2.42
CA PHE A 43 -10.01 -15.07 3.56
C PHE A 43 -10.74 -13.93 4.29
N GLN A 44 -10.07 -12.80 4.51
CA GLN A 44 -10.69 -11.60 5.09
C GLN A 44 -11.84 -11.06 4.23
N ILE A 45 -11.66 -10.96 2.91
CA ILE A 45 -12.71 -10.49 1.98
C ILE A 45 -13.94 -11.39 2.08
N ILE A 46 -13.75 -12.72 2.09
CA ILE A 46 -14.85 -13.69 2.19
C ILE A 46 -15.58 -13.56 3.53
N LEU A 47 -14.85 -13.45 4.66
CA LEU A 47 -15.47 -13.26 5.97
C LEU A 47 -16.29 -11.98 6.06
N ILE A 48 -15.72 -10.86 5.59
CA ILE A 48 -16.40 -9.57 5.58
C ILE A 48 -17.64 -9.62 4.67
N TYR A 49 -17.52 -10.22 3.49
CA TYR A 49 -18.65 -10.40 2.59
C TYR A 49 -19.76 -11.26 3.22
N MET A 50 -19.43 -12.40 3.84
CA MET A 50 -20.43 -13.23 4.51
C MET A 50 -21.12 -12.47 5.64
N PHE A 51 -20.37 -11.71 6.43
CA PHE A 51 -20.94 -10.87 7.48
C PHE A 51 -21.91 -9.85 6.91
N ILE A 52 -21.50 -9.04 5.93
CA ILE A 52 -22.37 -8.04 5.29
C ILE A 52 -23.58 -8.72 4.66
N SER A 53 -23.40 -9.83 3.95
CA SER A 53 -24.48 -10.57 3.30
C SER A 53 -25.51 -11.04 4.33
N LEU A 54 -25.10 -11.61 5.47
CA LEU A 54 -26.02 -12.06 6.52
C LEU A 54 -26.88 -10.93 7.08
N PHE A 55 -26.29 -9.75 7.31
CA PHE A 55 -27.03 -8.58 7.80
C PHE A 55 -27.98 -8.02 6.75
N THR A 56 -27.55 -7.94 5.48
CA THR A 56 -28.37 -7.33 4.42
C THR A 56 -29.35 -8.31 3.76
N PHE A 57 -29.18 -9.62 3.94
CA PHE A 57 -30.01 -10.66 3.32
C PHE A 57 -31.48 -10.53 3.75
N SER A 58 -31.73 -10.19 5.01
CA SER A 58 -33.10 -9.99 5.51
C SER A 58 -33.85 -8.86 4.80
N SER A 59 -33.14 -7.86 4.27
CA SER A 59 -33.77 -6.70 3.60
C SER A 59 -33.78 -6.83 2.09
N MET A 60 -32.74 -7.40 1.47
CA MET A 60 -32.53 -7.36 0.03
C MET A 60 -32.51 -8.75 -0.64
N GLY A 61 -32.55 -9.84 0.12
CA GLY A 61 -32.55 -11.21 -0.39
C GLY A 61 -31.40 -11.46 -1.38
N ALA A 62 -31.74 -11.92 -2.59
CA ALA A 62 -30.78 -12.27 -3.65
C ALA A 62 -29.97 -11.10 -4.21
N TYR A 63 -30.42 -9.84 -4.03
CA TYR A 63 -29.66 -8.66 -4.47
C TYR A 63 -28.39 -8.43 -3.63
N SER A 64 -28.18 -9.19 -2.55
CA SER A 64 -26.97 -9.12 -1.73
C SER A 64 -25.68 -9.43 -2.49
N ILE A 65 -25.76 -10.10 -3.65
CA ILE A 65 -24.60 -10.40 -4.49
C ILE A 65 -23.85 -9.15 -4.98
N VAL A 66 -24.52 -8.00 -5.07
CA VAL A 66 -23.88 -6.72 -5.43
C VAL A 66 -22.82 -6.31 -4.40
N PHE A 67 -23.01 -6.67 -3.12
CA PHE A 67 -22.03 -6.39 -2.07
C PHE A 67 -20.72 -7.15 -2.25
N LEU A 68 -20.70 -8.26 -3.00
CA LEU A 68 -19.45 -8.95 -3.34
C LEU A 68 -18.54 -8.04 -4.16
N PHE A 69 -19.09 -7.44 -5.22
CA PHE A 69 -18.37 -6.52 -6.09
C PHE A 69 -17.96 -5.25 -5.37
N LEU A 70 -18.83 -4.72 -4.51
CA LEU A 70 -18.53 -3.54 -3.71
C LEU A 70 -17.38 -3.80 -2.73
N THR A 71 -17.45 -4.90 -1.97
CA THR A 71 -16.41 -5.29 -1.00
C THR A 71 -15.07 -5.53 -1.70
N TRP A 72 -15.09 -6.22 -2.84
CA TRP A 72 -13.89 -6.44 -3.66
C TRP A 72 -13.29 -5.12 -4.14
N SER A 73 -14.11 -4.21 -4.66
CA SER A 73 -13.65 -2.91 -5.17
C SER A 73 -13.05 -2.04 -4.08
N ILE A 74 -13.66 -2.00 -2.89
CA ILE A 74 -13.13 -1.30 -1.72
C ILE A 74 -11.78 -1.90 -1.34
N PHE A 75 -11.67 -3.24 -1.30
CA PHE A 75 -10.44 -3.91 -0.92
C PHE A 75 -9.29 -3.63 -1.90
N ASP A 76 -9.56 -3.71 -3.21
CA ASP A 76 -8.56 -3.37 -4.24
C ASP A 76 -8.13 -1.90 -4.13
N PHE A 77 -9.09 -0.99 -3.91
CA PHE A 77 -8.80 0.43 -3.72
C PHE A 77 -7.92 0.70 -2.50
N VAL A 78 -8.25 0.10 -1.35
CA VAL A 78 -7.46 0.24 -0.11
C VAL A 78 -6.05 -0.30 -0.30
N ASN A 79 -5.88 -1.48 -0.89
CA ASN A 79 -4.56 -2.04 -1.15
C ASN A 79 -3.72 -1.17 -2.08
N ARG A 80 -4.33 -0.63 -3.15
CA ARG A 80 -3.65 0.31 -4.05
C ARG A 80 -3.27 1.61 -3.35
N SER A 81 -4.14 2.11 -2.47
CA SER A 81 -3.90 3.33 -1.69
C SER A 81 -2.75 3.13 -0.69
N LEU A 82 -2.76 2.03 0.06
CA LEU A 82 -1.67 1.66 0.96
C LEU A 82 -0.34 1.49 0.23
N PHE A 83 -0.36 0.92 -0.99
CA PHE A 83 0.85 0.84 -1.81
C PHE A 83 1.35 2.24 -2.20
N LYS A 84 0.46 3.14 -2.63
CA LYS A 84 0.81 4.52 -2.99
C LYS A 84 1.47 5.28 -1.84
N ASN A 85 1.04 5.06 -0.61
CA ASN A 85 1.62 5.70 0.58
C ASN A 85 3.05 5.23 0.89
N ASN A 86 3.48 4.07 0.37
CA ASN A 86 4.85 3.56 0.54
C ASN A 86 5.83 4.02 -0.55
N ILE A 87 5.35 4.73 -1.59
CA ILE A 87 6.16 5.28 -2.68
C ILE A 87 7.04 6.47 -2.24
N PRO A 88 6.54 7.48 -1.50
CA PRO A 88 7.36 8.64 -1.14
C PRO A 88 8.55 8.27 -0.25
N CYS A 89 9.59 9.09 -0.34
CA CYS A 89 10.85 8.89 0.35
C CYS A 89 10.78 9.22 1.86
N PRO A 90 10.86 8.28 2.83
CA PRO A 90 10.96 8.58 4.27
C PRO A 90 12.10 9.50 4.73
N HIS A 91 13.11 9.76 3.89
CA HIS A 91 14.23 10.62 4.29
C HIS A 91 13.99 12.09 3.92
N CYS A 92 13.44 12.34 2.73
CA CYS A 92 13.28 13.69 2.16
C CYS A 92 11.89 14.00 1.58
N GLY A 93 10.91 13.11 1.70
CA GLY A 93 9.54 13.31 1.19
C GLY A 93 9.37 13.22 -0.33
N PHE A 94 10.46 13.04 -1.09
CA PHE A 94 10.40 12.99 -2.56
C PHE A 94 9.59 11.81 -3.10
N ASP A 95 8.61 12.10 -3.97
CA ASP A 95 7.80 11.11 -4.68
C ASP A 95 8.08 11.14 -6.19
N ALA A 96 8.64 10.05 -6.72
CA ALA A 96 8.97 9.92 -8.13
C ALA A 96 7.73 9.90 -9.05
N SER A 97 6.57 9.47 -8.53
CA SER A 97 5.33 9.40 -9.30
C SER A 97 4.75 10.78 -9.57
N TRP A 98 4.92 11.71 -8.63
CA TRP A 98 4.57 13.12 -8.80
C TRP A 98 5.62 13.88 -9.59
N TYR A 99 6.91 13.60 -9.42
CA TYR A 99 7.97 14.29 -10.17
C TYR A 99 7.79 14.20 -11.69
N ARG A 100 7.36 13.04 -12.19
CA ARG A 100 7.07 12.85 -13.62
C ARG A 100 5.82 13.60 -14.08
N LYS A 101 4.84 13.80 -13.20
CA LYS A 101 3.55 14.42 -13.53
C LYS A 101 3.59 15.94 -13.40
N ASP A 102 4.14 16.43 -12.29
CA ASP A 102 4.24 17.85 -11.99
C ASP A 102 5.36 18.13 -10.96
N LEU A 103 6.25 19.04 -11.35
CA LEU A 103 7.38 19.47 -10.53
C LEU A 103 6.94 20.38 -9.39
N LYS A 104 5.88 21.18 -9.56
CA LYS A 104 5.41 22.15 -8.55
C LYS A 104 4.89 21.42 -7.32
N THR A 105 3.94 20.50 -7.52
CA THR A 105 3.42 19.64 -6.44
C THR A 105 4.53 18.86 -5.73
N THR A 106 5.51 18.36 -6.46
CA THR A 106 6.65 17.64 -5.86
C THR A 106 7.46 18.54 -4.92
N ARG A 107 7.73 19.79 -5.31
CA ARG A 107 8.43 20.75 -4.43
C ARG A 107 7.63 21.03 -3.16
N THR A 108 6.33 21.29 -3.30
CA THR A 108 5.43 21.52 -2.16
C THR A 108 5.37 20.35 -1.20
N LEU A 109 5.37 19.10 -1.70
CA LEU A 109 5.39 17.90 -0.86
C LEU A 109 6.71 17.75 -0.09
N VAL A 110 7.83 18.07 -0.72
CA VAL A 110 9.15 18.04 -0.08
C VAL A 110 9.24 19.15 0.97
N GLU A 111 8.80 20.37 0.67
CA GLU A 111 8.76 21.49 1.62
C GLU A 111 7.92 21.13 2.85
N LYS A 112 6.68 20.66 2.66
CA LYS A 112 5.81 20.19 3.75
C LYS A 112 6.46 19.10 4.59
N PHE A 113 7.14 18.14 3.96
CA PHE A 113 7.83 17.08 4.68
C PHE A 113 8.93 17.63 5.62
N TRP A 114 9.63 18.68 5.22
CA TRP A 114 10.62 19.33 6.09
C TRP A 114 10.00 20.22 7.15
N GLU A 115 8.90 20.91 6.84
CA GLU A 115 8.10 21.66 7.82
C GLU A 115 7.59 20.74 8.95
N ASP A 116 7.08 19.55 8.62
CA ASP A 116 6.60 18.58 9.60
C ASP A 116 7.72 17.99 10.46
N LYS A 117 8.95 17.91 9.92
CA LYS A 117 10.09 17.23 10.56
C LYS A 117 10.89 18.14 11.49
N VAL A 118 10.90 19.44 11.23
CA VAL A 118 11.50 20.42 12.13
C VAL A 118 10.43 20.77 13.17
N PRO A 119 10.54 20.35 14.43
CA PRO A 119 9.65 20.87 15.46
C PRO A 119 9.84 22.38 15.48
N SER A 120 8.80 23.13 15.12
CA SER A 120 8.80 24.58 15.24
C SER A 120 9.00 24.88 16.72
N ASN A 121 10.26 25.17 17.08
CA ASN A 121 10.62 25.71 18.38
C ASN A 121 10.03 27.13 18.40
N LYS A 122 8.76 27.22 18.79
CA LYS A 122 8.00 28.46 18.92
C LYS A 122 7.55 28.61 20.35
#